data_AF-A0A9N8DYN1-F1
#
_entry.id   AF-A0A9N8DYN1-F1
#
_cell.length_a   1.000
_cell.length_b   1.000
_cell.length_c   1.000
_cell.angle_alpha   90.00
_cell.angle_beta   90.00
_cell.angle_gamma   90.00
#
_symmetry.space_group_name_H-M   'P 1'
#
loop_
_entity.id
_entity.type
_entity.pdbx_description
1 polymer ?
#
loop_
_entity_poly.entity_id
_entity_poly.type
_entity_poly.pdbx_seq_one_letter_code
_entity_poly.pdbx_strand_id
1 'polypeptide(L)'
;MSKEGAAGLFKWFRDQRNGVTVANHAPTKKTAVVEARSDLELKKRADMVRKAARELEGKIDDVNNEIDWKEATEDEEAAKQDELVAVAGAELPSPEKKPEGRKAEVVDLYAVDANLESDPSVEDEEICSFCYCMPCEMVTSGYILVQIGDEFRQAGYRPHEIRYRLYRESFRLWKGVVGKHNRQSLPACFLAFIRGRHPNPEGQPYVGYKPKKKRKMLEEQQELTLLETASHDSEKFDNDDDDDGADDTSPPTPPMASLPELPSYCSQPDWSPIRVSAKKKSKNGDKSKDGDKSKDGDKMPMAI
;
A
#
# COMPACT_ATOMS: atom_id res chain seq x y z
N MET A 1 -34.15 -21.49 36.63
CA MET A 1 -33.06 -20.65 37.19
C MET A 1 -33.60 -19.24 37.35
N SER A 2 -33.64 -18.72 38.58
CA SER A 2 -34.24 -17.41 38.89
C SER A 2 -33.36 -16.27 38.34
N LYS A 3 -33.99 -15.23 37.78
CA LYS A 3 -33.34 -14.02 37.25
C LYS A 3 -32.54 -13.26 38.31
N GLU A 4 -32.74 -13.54 39.59
CA GLU A 4 -32.03 -12.92 40.71
C GLU A 4 -30.61 -13.48 40.92
N GLY A 5 -30.30 -14.68 40.41
CA GLY A 5 -28.98 -15.30 40.56
C GLY A 5 -27.87 -14.70 39.67
N ALA A 6 -28.25 -14.09 38.53
CA ALA A 6 -27.28 -13.58 37.55
C ALA A 6 -26.71 -12.19 37.93
N ALA A 7 -27.47 -11.38 38.66
CA ALA A 7 -27.03 -10.04 39.08
C ALA A 7 -25.95 -10.08 40.17
N GLY A 8 -25.98 -11.09 41.05
CA GLY A 8 -24.97 -11.27 42.10
C GLY A 8 -23.59 -11.67 41.56
N LEU A 9 -23.55 -12.49 40.49
CA LEU A 9 -22.30 -12.98 39.92
C LEU A 9 -21.52 -11.87 39.18
N PHE A 10 -22.24 -10.95 38.53
CA PHE A 10 -21.62 -9.81 37.82
C PHE A 10 -21.03 -8.76 38.78
N LYS A 11 -21.66 -8.54 39.95
CA LYS A 11 -21.13 -7.64 40.97
C LYS A 11 -19.85 -8.19 41.59
N TRP A 12 -19.82 -9.48 41.88
CA TRP A 12 -18.63 -10.15 42.43
C TRP A 12 -17.43 -10.11 41.46
N PHE A 13 -17.66 -10.33 40.16
CA PHE A 13 -16.60 -10.21 39.15
C PHE A 13 -16.10 -8.78 38.96
N ARG A 14 -16.98 -7.78 39.10
CA ARG A 14 -16.61 -6.37 39.02
C ARG A 14 -15.75 -5.92 40.20
N ASP A 15 -16.02 -6.43 41.40
CA ASP A 15 -15.27 -6.09 42.62
C ASP A 15 -13.87 -6.75 42.64
N GLN A 16 -13.72 -7.95 42.07
CA GLN A 16 -12.41 -8.59 41.83
C GLN A 16 -11.55 -7.81 40.82
N ARG A 17 -12.17 -7.25 39.77
CA ARG A 17 -11.44 -6.54 38.69
C ARG A 17 -10.93 -5.17 39.11
N ASN A 18 -11.54 -4.56 40.12
CA ASN A 18 -11.18 -3.22 40.60
C ASN A 18 -10.15 -3.22 41.74
N GLY A 19 -9.58 -4.37 42.11
CA GLY A 19 -8.46 -4.42 43.07
C GLY A 19 -8.78 -3.84 44.45
N VAL A 20 -10.06 -3.80 44.83
CA VAL A 20 -10.47 -3.30 46.16
C VAL A 20 -10.32 -4.45 47.17
N THR A 21 -9.09 -4.85 47.44
CA THR A 21 -8.79 -5.62 48.65
C THR A 21 -8.85 -4.67 49.84
N VAL A 22 -10.03 -4.62 50.48
CA VAL A 22 -10.22 -4.00 51.79
C VAL A 22 -9.42 -4.78 52.82
N ALA A 23 -8.20 -4.32 53.10
CA ALA A 23 -7.53 -4.50 54.37
C ALA A 23 -6.49 -3.37 54.51
N ASN A 24 -6.93 -2.23 55.04
CA ASN A 24 -6.05 -1.16 55.52
C ASN A 24 -5.24 -1.65 56.73
N HIS A 25 -4.27 -2.54 56.51
CA HIS A 25 -3.20 -2.74 57.47
C HIS A 25 -2.14 -1.70 57.18
N ALA A 26 -2.02 -0.72 58.07
CA ALA A 26 -0.96 0.28 58.01
C ALA A 26 0.39 -0.44 57.85
N PRO A 27 1.19 -0.08 56.82
CA PRO A 27 2.46 -0.73 56.57
C PRO A 27 3.36 -0.55 57.79
N THR A 28 3.73 -1.65 58.43
CA THR A 28 4.71 -1.62 59.51
C THR A 28 6.04 -1.11 58.95
N LYS A 29 6.83 -0.34 59.72
CA LYS A 29 8.09 0.27 59.25
C LYS A 29 9.08 -0.68 58.56
N LYS A 30 8.94 -1.99 58.76
CA LYS A 30 9.77 -3.03 58.13
C LYS A 30 9.38 -3.30 56.67
N THR A 31 8.12 -3.18 56.27
CA THR A 31 7.71 -3.43 54.87
C THR A 31 8.12 -2.30 53.93
N ALA A 32 8.07 -1.05 54.39
CA ALA A 32 8.49 0.12 53.60
C ALA A 32 9.98 0.09 53.17
N VAL A 33 10.86 -0.51 53.99
CA VAL A 33 12.29 -0.64 53.66
C VAL A 33 12.54 -1.73 52.60
N VAL A 34 11.74 -2.80 52.61
CA VAL A 34 11.84 -3.87 51.60
C VAL A 34 11.36 -3.37 50.23
N GLU A 35 10.30 -2.58 50.21
CA GLU A 35 9.72 -2.00 48.99
C GLU A 35 10.68 -0.98 48.34
N ALA A 36 11.29 -0.09 49.14
CA ALA A 36 12.29 0.85 48.62
C ALA A 36 13.55 0.17 48.04
N ARG A 37 13.94 -0.99 48.58
CA ARG A 37 15.08 -1.76 48.05
C ARG A 37 14.72 -2.44 46.72
N SER A 38 13.48 -2.88 46.56
CA SER A 38 12.94 -3.42 45.31
C SER A 38 12.95 -2.37 44.19
N ASP A 39 12.48 -1.15 44.48
CA ASP A 39 12.39 -0.08 43.49
C ASP A 39 13.76 0.37 42.98
N LEU A 40 14.77 0.39 43.84
CA LEU A 40 16.14 0.71 43.45
C LEU A 40 16.72 -0.33 42.49
N GLU A 41 16.47 -1.62 42.73
CA GLU A 41 16.91 -2.70 41.84
C GLU A 41 16.17 -2.68 40.50
N LEU A 42 14.87 -2.38 40.50
CA LEU A 42 14.07 -2.15 39.29
C LEU A 42 14.62 -0.98 38.46
N LYS A 43 14.97 0.13 39.12
CA LYS A 43 15.56 1.29 38.45
C LYS A 43 16.92 0.96 37.82
N LYS A 44 17.79 0.25 38.54
CA LYS A 44 19.08 -0.22 37.98
C LYS A 44 18.88 -1.12 36.76
N ARG A 45 17.92 -2.05 36.81
CA ARG A 45 17.59 -2.91 35.66
C ARG A 45 17.09 -2.09 34.48
N ALA A 46 16.20 -1.13 34.71
CA ALA A 46 15.70 -0.25 33.66
C ALA A 46 16.82 0.60 33.02
N ASP A 47 17.77 1.09 33.82
CA ASP A 47 18.91 1.85 33.32
C ASP A 47 19.88 0.96 32.51
N MET A 48 20.12 -0.29 32.93
CA MET A 48 20.89 -1.27 32.16
C MET A 48 20.23 -1.59 30.80
N VAL A 49 18.90 -1.78 30.78
CA VAL A 49 18.14 -2.01 29.54
C VAL A 49 18.23 -0.79 28.62
N ARG A 50 18.08 0.43 29.14
CA ARG A 50 18.22 1.67 28.36
C ARG A 50 19.64 1.89 27.82
N LYS A 51 20.67 1.41 28.53
CA LYS A 51 22.06 1.43 28.05
C LYS A 51 22.27 0.41 26.93
N ALA A 52 21.81 -0.82 27.11
CA ALA A 52 21.90 -1.87 26.09
C ALA A 52 21.14 -1.50 24.80
N ALA A 53 19.97 -0.86 24.93
CA ALA A 53 19.20 -0.38 23.78
C ALA A 53 19.98 0.66 22.95
N ARG A 54 20.64 1.64 23.61
CA ARG A 54 21.47 2.64 22.92
C ARG A 54 22.70 2.03 22.24
N GLU A 55 23.31 1.01 22.84
CA GLU A 55 24.42 0.30 22.22
C GLU A 55 23.98 -0.49 20.98
N LEU A 56 22.79 -1.09 21.02
CA LEU A 56 22.20 -1.76 19.87
C LEU A 56 21.82 -0.79 18.75
N GLU A 57 21.29 0.40 19.08
CA GLU A 57 21.01 1.45 18.10
C GLU A 57 22.29 1.88 17.36
N GLY A 58 23.41 2.07 18.07
CA GLY A 58 24.71 2.38 17.44
C GLY A 58 25.17 1.28 16.48
N LYS A 59 25.03 0.00 16.86
CA LYS A 59 25.39 -1.14 15.98
C LYS A 59 24.49 -1.23 14.75
N ILE A 60 23.22 -0.86 14.87
CA ILE A 60 22.29 -0.82 13.73
C ILE A 60 22.72 0.27 12.74
N ASP A 61 23.14 1.44 13.24
CA ASP A 61 23.65 2.51 12.39
C ASP A 61 24.94 2.11 11.67
N ASP A 62 25.87 1.42 12.35
CA ASP A 62 27.09 0.88 11.73
C ASP A 62 26.78 -0.12 10.61
N VAL A 63 25.83 -1.05 10.83
CA VAL A 63 25.40 -2.01 9.79
C VAL A 63 24.73 -1.32 8.62
N ASN A 64 23.88 -0.32 8.87
CA ASN A 64 23.25 0.44 7.78
C ASN A 64 24.28 1.20 6.96
N ASN A 65 25.29 1.81 7.60
CA ASN A 65 26.38 2.45 6.87
C ASN A 65 27.14 1.44 6.00
N GLU A 66 27.42 0.23 6.51
CA GLU A 66 28.08 -0.81 5.71
C GLU A 66 27.25 -1.25 4.50
N ILE A 67 25.92 -1.31 4.63
CA ILE A 67 25.00 -1.60 3.52
C ILE A 67 25.06 -0.47 2.48
N ASP A 68 24.95 0.79 2.91
CA ASP A 68 25.01 1.95 2.01
C ASP A 68 26.33 2.00 1.23
N TRP A 69 27.45 1.63 1.88
CA TRP A 69 28.76 1.52 1.21
C TRP A 69 28.80 0.40 0.16
N LYS A 70 28.19 -0.76 0.43
CA LYS A 70 28.13 -1.88 -0.52
C LYS A 70 27.25 -1.55 -1.74
N GLU A 71 26.09 -0.94 -1.52
CA GLU A 71 25.22 -0.50 -2.61
C GLU A 71 25.93 0.50 -3.53
N ALA A 72 26.68 1.46 -2.96
CA ALA A 72 27.47 2.42 -3.74
C ALA A 72 28.55 1.74 -4.60
N THR A 73 29.20 0.68 -4.09
CA THR A 73 30.21 -0.07 -4.87
C THR A 73 29.59 -0.93 -5.98
N GLU A 74 28.41 -1.51 -5.74
CA GLU A 74 27.70 -2.30 -6.76
C GLU A 74 27.22 -1.42 -7.92
N ASP A 75 26.73 -0.20 -7.62
CA ASP A 75 26.35 0.78 -8.65
C ASP A 75 27.55 1.23 -9.50
N GLU A 76 28.75 1.40 -8.92
CA GLU A 76 29.97 1.70 -9.66
C GLU A 76 30.44 0.53 -10.54
N GLU A 77 30.30 -0.72 -10.08
CA GLU A 77 30.62 -1.90 -10.88
C GLU A 77 29.63 -2.11 -12.03
N ALA A 78 28.34 -1.90 -11.80
CA ALA A 78 27.31 -1.96 -12.84
C ALA A 78 27.57 -0.91 -13.94
N ALA A 79 27.92 0.32 -13.56
CA ALA A 79 28.26 1.37 -14.52
C ALA A 79 29.47 1.00 -15.39
N LYS A 80 30.49 0.34 -14.82
CA LYS A 80 31.66 -0.15 -15.58
C LYS A 80 31.31 -1.31 -16.53
N GLN A 81 30.36 -2.18 -16.16
CA GLN A 81 29.90 -3.25 -17.04
C GLN A 81 29.13 -2.70 -18.25
N ASP A 82 28.28 -1.70 -18.06
CA ASP A 82 27.54 -1.08 -19.17
C ASP A 82 28.50 -0.40 -20.17
N GLU A 83 29.60 0.21 -19.70
CA GLU A 83 30.64 0.79 -20.56
C GLU A 83 31.35 -0.31 -21.40
N LEU A 84 31.64 -1.47 -20.81
CA LEU A 84 32.25 -2.60 -21.52
C LEU A 84 31.31 -3.22 -22.57
N VAL A 85 30.01 -3.31 -22.29
CA VAL A 85 29.01 -3.82 -23.24
C VAL A 85 28.84 -2.84 -24.43
N ALA A 86 28.90 -1.53 -24.18
CA ALA A 86 28.83 -0.53 -25.25
C ALA A 86 30.02 -0.64 -26.23
N VAL A 87 31.22 -0.98 -25.74
CA VAL A 87 32.41 -1.17 -26.59
C VAL A 87 32.37 -2.49 -27.38
N ALA A 88 31.74 -3.54 -26.84
CA ALA A 88 31.63 -4.84 -27.50
C ALA A 88 30.52 -4.91 -28.57
N GLY A 89 29.66 -3.89 -28.69
CA GLY A 89 28.56 -3.82 -29.67
C GLY A 89 28.97 -3.39 -31.09
N ALA A 90 30.24 -3.11 -31.35
CA ALA A 90 30.73 -2.77 -32.69
C ALA A 90 30.96 -4.03 -33.54
N GLU A 91 30.07 -4.24 -34.50
CA GLU A 91 30.18 -5.13 -35.67
C GLU A 91 30.42 -6.62 -35.41
N LEU A 92 29.34 -7.35 -35.12
CA LEU A 92 29.25 -8.76 -35.50
C LEU A 92 28.64 -8.88 -36.91
N PRO A 93 29.35 -9.51 -37.87
CA PRO A 93 28.84 -9.72 -39.22
C PRO A 93 27.62 -10.63 -39.21
N SER A 94 26.61 -10.21 -39.98
CA SER A 94 25.31 -10.86 -40.17
C SER A 94 25.46 -12.36 -40.51
N PRO A 95 24.84 -13.28 -39.76
CA PRO A 95 24.91 -14.70 -40.07
C PRO A 95 24.09 -15.03 -41.32
N GLU A 96 24.79 -15.55 -42.33
CA GLU A 96 24.23 -15.98 -43.60
C GLU A 96 23.17 -17.08 -43.45
N LYS A 97 22.19 -16.99 -44.36
CA LYS A 97 21.01 -17.84 -44.52
C LYS A 97 21.34 -19.33 -44.48
N LYS A 98 20.64 -20.08 -43.62
CA LYS A 98 20.58 -21.56 -43.69
C LYS A 98 19.44 -22.02 -44.60
N PRO A 99 19.63 -23.14 -45.33
CA PRO A 99 18.73 -23.58 -46.39
C PRO A 99 17.51 -24.37 -45.86
N GLU A 100 16.44 -24.22 -46.63
CA GLU A 100 15.19 -24.97 -46.54
C GLU A 100 15.39 -26.46 -46.83
N GLY A 101 14.61 -27.30 -46.15
CA GLY A 101 14.30 -28.64 -46.66
C GLY A 101 14.44 -29.78 -45.66
N ARG A 102 13.44 -29.99 -44.80
CA ARG A 102 13.04 -31.33 -44.36
C ARG A 102 11.53 -31.40 -44.26
N LYS A 103 10.95 -32.23 -45.14
CA LYS A 103 9.54 -32.61 -45.14
C LYS A 103 9.28 -33.42 -43.86
N ALA A 104 8.43 -32.90 -42.98
CA ALA A 104 7.94 -33.62 -41.83
C ALA A 104 6.86 -34.60 -42.29
N GLU A 105 7.10 -35.88 -42.01
CA GLU A 105 6.13 -36.95 -42.17
C GLU A 105 5.03 -36.74 -41.12
N VAL A 106 3.80 -36.54 -41.59
CA VAL A 106 2.61 -36.37 -40.73
C VAL A 106 2.22 -37.77 -40.26
N VAL A 107 2.69 -38.15 -39.07
CA VAL A 107 2.19 -39.33 -38.35
C VAL A 107 0.88 -38.93 -37.67
N ASP A 108 -0.21 -39.53 -38.14
CA ASP A 108 -1.57 -39.33 -37.65
C ASP A 108 -1.71 -40.05 -36.29
N LEU A 109 -1.59 -39.28 -35.20
CA LEU A 109 -1.63 -39.76 -33.81
C LEU A 109 -3.00 -39.57 -33.14
N TYR A 110 -4.08 -39.37 -33.90
CA TYR A 110 -5.43 -39.11 -33.36
C TYR A 110 -6.26 -40.37 -33.11
N ALA A 111 -5.65 -41.36 -32.44
CA ALA A 111 -6.38 -42.40 -31.72
C ALA A 111 -5.93 -42.39 -30.26
N VAL A 112 -6.17 -41.27 -29.57
CA VAL A 112 -6.03 -41.18 -28.11
C VAL A 112 -7.44 -41.23 -27.55
N ASP A 113 -7.67 -42.29 -26.79
CA ASP A 113 -8.93 -42.64 -26.14
C ASP A 113 -9.60 -41.45 -25.43
N ALA A 114 -10.91 -41.33 -25.63
CA ALA A 114 -11.78 -40.32 -25.01
C ALA A 114 -12.04 -40.57 -23.52
N ASN A 115 -11.04 -41.08 -22.80
CA ASN A 115 -11.11 -41.42 -21.38
C ASN A 115 -10.05 -40.65 -20.58
N LEU A 116 -9.85 -39.36 -20.91
CA LEU A 116 -9.24 -38.42 -19.96
C LEU A 116 -10.27 -38.21 -18.85
N GLU A 117 -10.19 -39.06 -17.82
CA GLU A 117 -10.52 -38.64 -16.47
C GLU A 117 -9.87 -37.27 -16.27
N SER A 118 -10.69 -36.24 -16.07
CA SER A 118 -10.22 -34.89 -15.80
C SER A 118 -9.38 -34.96 -14.54
N ASP A 119 -8.06 -35.03 -14.68
CA ASP A 119 -7.11 -34.95 -13.58
C ASP A 119 -7.52 -33.74 -12.72
N PRO A 120 -7.95 -33.94 -11.47
CA PRO A 120 -8.35 -32.86 -10.58
C PRO A 120 -7.15 -32.00 -10.12
N SER A 121 -6.01 -32.09 -10.82
CA SER A 121 -4.75 -31.41 -10.47
C SER A 121 -4.46 -30.16 -11.31
N VAL A 122 -5.40 -29.69 -12.14
CA VAL A 122 -5.30 -28.33 -12.67
C VAL A 122 -5.64 -27.41 -11.50
N GLU A 123 -4.62 -27.03 -10.73
CA GLU A 123 -4.77 -25.98 -9.73
C GLU A 123 -5.31 -24.75 -10.46
N ASP A 124 -6.54 -24.37 -10.13
CA ASP A 124 -7.17 -23.18 -10.69
C ASP A 124 -6.25 -21.98 -10.37
N GLU A 125 -5.51 -21.51 -11.38
CA GLU A 125 -4.61 -20.37 -11.22
C GLU A 125 -5.44 -19.16 -10.77
N GLU A 126 -5.21 -18.72 -9.53
CA GLU A 126 -5.99 -17.65 -8.92
C GLU A 126 -5.66 -16.29 -9.54
N ILE A 127 -6.56 -15.77 -10.37
CA ILE A 127 -6.46 -14.43 -10.95
C ILE A 127 -6.82 -13.38 -9.90
N CYS A 128 -5.99 -12.35 -9.74
CA CYS A 128 -6.28 -11.24 -8.84
C CYS A 128 -7.55 -10.49 -9.25
N SER A 129 -8.56 -10.45 -8.39
CA SER A 129 -9.83 -9.74 -8.64
C SER A 129 -9.70 -8.21 -8.77
N PHE A 130 -8.57 -7.63 -8.34
CA PHE A 130 -8.33 -6.19 -8.38
C PHE A 130 -7.56 -5.71 -9.61
N CYS A 131 -6.56 -6.45 -10.06
CA CYS A 131 -5.73 -6.05 -11.20
C CYS A 131 -5.81 -7.02 -12.39
N TYR A 132 -6.46 -8.18 -12.24
CA TYR A 132 -6.57 -9.21 -13.27
C TYR A 132 -5.22 -9.72 -13.82
N CYS A 133 -4.12 -9.53 -13.09
CA CYS A 133 -2.80 -10.02 -13.45
C CYS A 133 -2.49 -11.37 -12.80
N MET A 134 -1.66 -12.18 -13.46
CA MET A 134 -1.04 -13.38 -12.90
C MET A 134 0.47 -13.45 -13.23
N PRO A 135 1.34 -13.81 -12.27
CA PRO A 135 1.05 -13.94 -10.84
C PRO A 135 0.84 -12.56 -10.19
N CYS A 136 -0.06 -12.47 -9.21
CA CYS A 136 -0.24 -11.25 -8.43
C CYS A 136 0.09 -11.48 -6.96
N GLU A 137 1.05 -10.73 -6.44
CA GLU A 137 1.45 -10.84 -5.02
C GLU A 137 0.34 -10.47 -4.05
N MET A 138 -0.72 -9.76 -4.49
CA MET A 138 -1.87 -9.53 -3.62
C MET A 138 -2.61 -10.85 -3.34
N VAL A 139 -2.73 -11.74 -4.33
CA VAL A 139 -3.42 -13.02 -4.15
C VAL A 139 -2.71 -13.85 -3.09
N THR A 140 -1.37 -13.91 -3.16
CA THR A 140 -0.56 -14.63 -2.16
C THR A 140 -0.48 -13.89 -0.82
N SER A 141 -0.42 -12.57 -0.79
CA SER A 141 -0.21 -11.81 0.46
C SER A 141 -1.52 -11.40 1.16
N GLY A 142 -2.66 -11.52 0.48
CA GLY A 142 -3.93 -10.99 0.91
C GLY A 142 -4.43 -11.59 2.23
N TYR A 143 -4.26 -12.90 2.40
CA TYR A 143 -4.66 -13.58 3.64
C TYR A 143 -3.83 -13.12 4.84
N ILE A 144 -2.51 -12.89 4.66
CA ILE A 144 -1.61 -12.37 5.69
C ILE A 144 -2.07 -10.97 6.11
N LEU A 145 -2.39 -10.11 5.15
CA LEU A 145 -2.86 -8.75 5.42
C LEU A 145 -4.21 -8.73 6.14
N VAL A 146 -5.11 -9.68 5.87
CA VAL A 146 -6.36 -9.85 6.61
C VAL A 146 -6.09 -10.16 8.06
N GLN A 147 -5.22 -11.15 8.32
CA GLN A 147 -4.88 -11.57 9.66
C GLN A 147 -4.25 -10.42 10.47
N ILE A 148 -3.26 -9.74 9.90
CA ILE A 148 -2.63 -8.56 10.53
C ILE A 148 -3.65 -7.46 10.81
N GLY A 149 -4.56 -7.19 9.85
CA GLY A 149 -5.60 -6.18 10.01
C GLY A 149 -6.58 -6.51 11.14
N ASP A 150 -6.94 -7.78 11.28
CA ASP A 150 -7.85 -8.27 12.33
C ASP A 150 -7.17 -8.25 13.71
N GLU A 151 -5.88 -8.59 13.80
CA GLU A 151 -5.07 -8.44 15.02
C GLU A 151 -5.02 -6.98 15.49
N PHE A 152 -4.76 -6.03 14.59
CA PHE A 152 -4.80 -4.61 14.95
C PHE A 152 -6.20 -4.15 15.35
N ARG A 153 -7.26 -4.66 14.72
CA ARG A 153 -8.64 -4.35 15.14
C ARG A 153 -8.90 -4.85 16.57
N GLN A 154 -8.50 -6.09 16.88
CA GLN A 154 -8.66 -6.67 18.22
C GLN A 154 -7.85 -5.91 19.28
N ALA A 155 -6.69 -5.35 18.91
CA ALA A 155 -5.89 -4.51 19.79
C ALA A 155 -6.44 -3.07 19.97
N GLY A 156 -7.59 -2.73 19.36
CA GLY A 156 -8.26 -1.45 19.56
C GLY A 156 -7.72 -0.28 18.73
N TYR A 157 -6.95 -0.54 17.67
CA TYR A 157 -6.48 0.50 16.75
C TYR A 157 -7.63 1.13 15.97
N ARG A 158 -7.54 2.44 15.69
CA ARG A 158 -8.51 3.14 14.85
C ARG A 158 -8.35 2.72 13.39
N PRO A 159 -9.42 2.74 12.56
CA PRO A 159 -9.35 2.30 11.16
C PRO A 159 -8.23 2.95 10.33
N HIS A 160 -7.98 4.25 10.56
CA HIS A 160 -6.91 4.96 9.85
C HIS A 160 -5.51 4.49 10.26
N GLU A 161 -5.30 4.15 11.53
CA GLU A 161 -4.02 3.62 12.04
C GLU A 161 -3.76 2.23 11.48
N ILE A 162 -4.81 1.39 11.43
CA ILE A 162 -4.74 0.05 10.83
C ILE A 162 -4.30 0.16 9.38
N ARG A 163 -4.93 1.05 8.58
CA ARG A 163 -4.51 1.28 7.19
C ARG A 163 -3.04 1.67 7.07
N TYR A 164 -2.57 2.64 7.87
CA TYR A 164 -1.17 3.08 7.80
C TYR A 164 -0.19 1.96 8.14
N ARG A 165 -0.54 1.07 9.07
CA ARG A 165 0.26 -0.12 9.38
C ARG A 165 0.20 -1.14 8.25
N LEU A 166 -0.98 -1.43 7.70
CA LEU A 166 -1.14 -2.33 6.56
C LEU A 166 -0.40 -1.84 5.32
N TYR A 167 -0.34 -0.53 5.05
CA TYR A 167 0.48 0.01 3.96
C TYR A 167 1.97 -0.29 4.18
N ARG A 168 2.44 -0.25 5.43
CA ARG A 168 3.84 -0.56 5.76
C ARG A 168 4.12 -2.05 5.62
N GLU A 169 3.26 -2.91 6.16
CA GLU A 169 3.46 -4.37 6.08
C GLU A 169 3.31 -4.87 4.64
N SER A 170 2.34 -4.36 3.89
CA SER A 170 2.19 -4.69 2.45
C SER A 170 3.45 -4.33 1.67
N PHE A 171 4.05 -3.18 1.98
CA PHE A 171 5.28 -2.76 1.32
C PHE A 171 6.45 -3.68 1.70
N ARG A 172 6.52 -4.15 2.95
CA ARG A 172 7.53 -5.11 3.39
C ARG A 172 7.37 -6.48 2.75
N LEU A 173 6.13 -6.95 2.62
CA LEU A 173 5.85 -8.21 1.92
C LEU A 173 6.21 -8.11 0.43
N TRP A 174 5.96 -6.95 -0.18
CA TRP A 174 6.20 -6.74 -1.61
C TRP A 174 7.67 -6.51 -1.98
N LYS A 175 8.36 -5.61 -1.26
CA LYS A 175 9.71 -5.13 -1.60
C LYS A 175 10.76 -5.47 -0.55
N GLY A 176 10.40 -6.19 0.50
CA GLY A 176 11.29 -6.46 1.62
C GLY A 176 11.45 -5.29 2.59
N VAL A 177 12.45 -5.38 3.47
CA VAL A 177 12.72 -4.35 4.48
C VAL A 177 13.37 -3.16 3.79
N VAL A 178 12.57 -2.15 3.46
CA VAL A 178 13.07 -0.92 2.84
C VAL A 178 13.16 0.21 3.86
N GLY A 179 14.26 0.97 3.79
CA GLY A 179 14.50 2.15 4.61
C GLY A 179 13.35 3.17 4.57
N LYS A 180 13.28 4.04 5.59
CA LYS A 180 12.20 5.05 5.76
C LYS A 180 12.08 6.03 4.57
N HIS A 181 13.09 6.10 3.69
CA HIS A 181 13.20 7.06 2.59
C HIS A 181 12.96 6.43 1.20
N ASN A 182 13.11 5.12 1.05
CA ASN A 182 13.00 4.41 -0.24
C ASN A 182 11.64 3.77 -0.48
N ARG A 183 10.60 4.23 0.22
CA ARG A 183 9.24 3.69 0.02
C ARG A 183 8.68 4.17 -1.31
N GLN A 184 8.12 3.25 -2.07
CA GLN A 184 7.37 3.52 -3.30
C GLN A 184 5.87 3.42 -3.00
N SER A 185 5.04 3.90 -3.93
CA SER A 185 3.59 3.65 -3.85
C SER A 185 3.31 2.16 -4.01
N LEU A 186 2.41 1.63 -3.19
CA LEU A 186 1.91 0.26 -3.37
C LEU A 186 1.15 0.12 -4.69
N PRO A 187 1.10 -1.08 -5.29
CA PRO A 187 0.27 -1.35 -6.45
C PRO A 187 -1.21 -1.04 -6.16
N ALA A 188 -1.96 -0.69 -7.21
CA ALA A 188 -3.36 -0.30 -7.09
C ALA A 188 -4.23 -1.39 -6.42
N CYS A 189 -3.94 -2.68 -6.66
CA CYS A 189 -4.64 -3.80 -6.04
C CYS A 189 -4.50 -3.83 -4.51
N PHE A 190 -3.29 -3.63 -3.98
CA PHE A 190 -3.07 -3.51 -2.53
C PHE A 190 -3.80 -2.31 -1.93
N LEU A 191 -3.74 -1.16 -2.61
CA LEU A 191 -4.43 0.04 -2.15
C LEU A 191 -5.94 -0.16 -2.12
N ALA A 192 -6.52 -0.74 -3.17
CA ALA A 192 -7.95 -1.05 -3.25
C ALA A 192 -8.38 -2.02 -2.14
N PHE A 193 -7.61 -3.09 -1.95
CA PHE A 193 -7.85 -4.09 -0.91
C PHE A 193 -7.88 -3.48 0.50
N ILE A 194 -6.83 -2.72 0.87
CA ILE A 194 -6.70 -2.11 2.20
C ILE A 194 -7.79 -1.06 2.43
N ARG A 195 -8.10 -0.24 1.41
CA ARG A 195 -9.12 0.81 1.50
C ARG A 195 -10.53 0.24 1.59
N GLY A 196 -10.81 -0.86 0.89
CA GLY A 196 -12.09 -1.56 0.95
C GLY A 196 -12.36 -2.17 2.32
N ARG A 197 -11.35 -2.77 2.96
CA ARG A 197 -11.50 -3.38 4.29
C ARG A 197 -11.51 -2.38 5.44
N HIS A 198 -10.84 -1.23 5.25
CA HIS A 198 -10.74 -0.18 6.27
C HIS A 198 -11.09 1.17 5.63
N PRO A 199 -12.38 1.49 5.42
CA PRO A 199 -12.80 2.73 4.77
C PRO A 199 -12.45 3.97 5.59
N ASN A 200 -12.29 5.12 4.92
CA ASN A 200 -12.18 6.41 5.62
C ASN A 200 -13.49 6.69 6.37
N PRO A 201 -13.45 7.33 7.55
CA PRO A 201 -14.67 7.87 8.14
C PRO A 201 -15.33 8.83 7.15
N GLU A 202 -16.66 8.81 7.14
CA GLU A 202 -17.54 9.29 6.07
C GLU A 202 -17.03 10.57 5.36
N GLY A 203 -16.73 10.44 4.07
CA GLY A 203 -16.47 11.56 3.16
C GLY A 203 -15.03 12.07 3.07
N GLN A 204 -14.11 11.62 3.92
CA GLN A 204 -12.73 12.11 3.80
C GLN A 204 -12.02 11.48 2.58
N PRO A 205 -11.45 12.29 1.66
CA PRO A 205 -10.68 11.76 0.54
C PRO A 205 -9.40 11.09 1.04
N TYR A 206 -8.98 10.02 0.36
CA TYR A 206 -7.72 9.36 0.69
C TYR A 206 -6.53 10.22 0.26
N VAL A 207 -5.71 10.61 1.23
CA VAL A 207 -4.42 11.24 0.95
C VAL A 207 -3.48 10.21 0.34
N GLY A 208 -3.04 10.45 -0.90
CA GLY A 208 -2.09 9.58 -1.61
C GLY A 208 -0.70 9.55 -0.98
N TYR A 209 0.19 8.74 -1.57
CA TYR A 209 1.60 8.68 -1.15
C TYR A 209 2.27 10.05 -1.33
N LYS A 210 2.79 10.62 -0.24
CA LYS A 210 3.57 11.86 -0.24
C LYS A 210 5.05 11.52 -0.05
N PRO A 211 5.88 11.49 -1.11
CA PRO A 211 7.31 11.26 -0.95
C PRO A 211 7.91 12.38 -0.10
N LYS A 212 8.77 12.02 0.87
CA LYS A 212 9.30 12.98 1.85
C LYS A 212 10.00 14.20 1.23
N LYS A 213 10.73 14.00 0.12
CA LYS A 213 11.40 15.10 -0.60
C LYS A 213 10.36 16.11 -1.13
N LYS A 214 9.25 15.62 -1.69
CA LYS A 214 8.14 16.49 -2.13
C LYS A 214 7.34 17.07 -0.96
N ARG A 215 7.29 16.40 0.19
CA ARG A 215 6.63 16.95 1.38
C ARG A 215 7.33 18.23 1.84
N LYS A 216 8.66 18.23 1.95
CA LYS A 216 9.40 19.46 2.30
C LYS A 216 9.11 20.59 1.32
N MET A 217 9.19 20.33 0.01
CA MET A 217 8.88 21.34 -1.00
C MET A 217 7.42 21.83 -0.93
N LEU A 218 6.46 20.95 -0.63
CA LEU A 218 5.04 21.33 -0.53
C LEU A 218 4.76 22.13 0.75
N GLU A 219 5.42 21.78 1.85
CA GLU A 219 5.33 22.46 3.15
C GLU A 219 5.96 23.86 3.03
N GLU A 220 7.12 23.97 2.37
CA GLU A 220 7.75 25.24 1.99
C GLU A 220 6.86 26.07 1.04
N GLN A 221 6.21 25.45 0.05
CA GLN A 221 5.25 26.15 -0.81
C GLN A 221 4.04 26.66 -0.03
N GLN A 222 3.49 25.88 0.89
CA GLN A 222 2.37 26.31 1.72
C GLN A 222 2.75 27.46 2.66
N GLU A 223 3.96 27.43 3.23
CA GLU A 223 4.48 28.54 4.03
C GLU A 223 4.68 29.80 3.19
N LEU A 224 5.21 29.68 1.97
CA LEU A 224 5.36 30.80 1.05
C LEU A 224 4.00 31.42 0.66
N THR A 225 3.00 30.59 0.36
CA THR A 225 1.64 31.08 0.05
C THR A 225 1.01 31.78 1.26
N LEU A 226 1.20 31.26 2.47
CA LEU A 226 0.70 31.90 3.70
C LEU A 226 1.36 33.28 3.93
N LEU A 227 2.68 33.39 3.72
CA LEU A 227 3.41 34.65 3.79
C LEU A 227 2.93 35.67 2.75
N GLU A 228 2.69 35.22 1.51
CA GLU A 228 2.18 36.09 0.44
C GLU A 228 0.77 36.61 0.75
N THR A 229 -0.13 35.74 1.25
CA THR A 229 -1.47 36.17 1.69
C THR A 229 -1.42 37.10 2.90
N ALA A 230 -0.48 36.92 3.83
CA ALA A 230 -0.34 37.79 4.99
C ALA A 230 0.16 39.20 4.61
N SER A 231 0.96 39.32 3.54
CA SER A 231 1.40 40.63 3.04
C SER A 231 0.33 41.41 2.27
N HIS A 232 -0.70 40.74 1.76
CA HIS A 232 -1.71 41.38 0.91
C HIS A 232 -2.89 41.98 1.69
N ASP A 233 -3.00 41.70 2.99
CA ASP A 233 -4.03 42.24 3.89
C ASP A 233 -3.58 43.52 4.64
N SER A 234 -2.31 43.93 4.53
CA SER A 234 -1.79 45.13 5.20
C SER A 234 -1.94 46.44 4.41
N GLU A 235 -2.51 46.43 3.18
CA GLU A 235 -2.66 47.63 2.34
C GLU A 235 -4.11 48.17 2.26
N LYS A 236 -5.02 47.74 3.14
CA LYS A 236 -6.42 48.22 3.13
C LYS A 236 -6.88 48.80 4.48
N PHE A 237 -6.22 49.87 4.89
CA PHE A 237 -6.61 50.80 5.96
C PHE A 237 -5.76 52.04 5.65
N ASP A 238 -6.25 53.08 4.97
CA ASP A 238 -7.25 54.03 5.44
C ASP A 238 -8.06 54.55 4.24
N ASN A 239 -9.37 54.31 4.23
CA ASN A 239 -10.30 55.21 3.56
C ASN A 239 -11.31 55.63 4.64
N ASP A 240 -10.89 56.63 5.41
CA ASP A 240 -11.79 57.51 6.14
C ASP A 240 -12.54 58.33 5.10
N ASP A 241 -13.69 57.84 4.64
CA ASP A 241 -14.70 58.65 3.98
C ASP A 241 -16.02 58.43 4.72
N ASP A 242 -16.35 59.43 5.52
CA ASP A 242 -17.65 59.65 6.13
C ASP A 242 -18.76 59.56 5.07
N ASP A 243 -19.66 58.58 5.18
CA ASP A 243 -20.96 58.62 4.49
C ASP A 243 -22.06 58.05 5.40
N ASP A 244 -22.73 58.98 6.10
CA ASP A 244 -24.00 58.78 6.78
C ASP A 244 -25.11 58.55 5.75
N GLY A 245 -25.32 57.31 5.33
CA GLY A 245 -26.31 56.96 4.32
C GLY A 245 -27.02 55.65 4.61
N ALA A 246 -28.13 55.73 5.35
CA ALA A 246 -29.06 54.63 5.54
C ALA A 246 -29.58 54.12 4.18
N ASP A 247 -29.43 52.82 3.89
CA ASP A 247 -30.53 52.07 3.27
C ASP A 247 -30.42 50.56 3.43
N ASP A 248 -31.59 50.00 3.68
CA ASP A 248 -31.91 48.62 3.99
C ASP A 248 -31.68 47.74 2.74
N THR A 249 -30.57 47.00 2.67
CA THR A 249 -30.39 45.96 1.65
C THR A 249 -29.89 44.66 2.25
N SER A 250 -30.82 43.70 2.33
CA SER A 250 -30.57 42.31 2.69
C SER A 250 -29.43 41.71 1.85
N PRO A 251 -28.52 40.94 2.46
CA PRO A 251 -27.46 40.29 1.72
C PRO A 251 -28.04 39.29 0.72
N PRO A 252 -27.61 39.30 -0.56
CA PRO A 252 -28.03 38.28 -1.52
C PRO A 252 -27.50 36.93 -1.07
N THR A 253 -28.41 36.00 -0.83
CA THR A 253 -28.09 34.59 -0.60
C THR A 253 -27.40 34.05 -1.85
N PRO A 254 -26.21 33.42 -1.73
CA PRO A 254 -25.55 32.82 -2.89
C PRO A 254 -26.46 31.72 -3.47
N PRO A 255 -26.52 31.57 -4.81
CA PRO A 255 -27.31 30.52 -5.42
C PRO A 255 -26.80 29.17 -4.93
N MET A 256 -27.68 28.36 -4.34
CA MET A 256 -27.35 26.99 -3.97
C MET A 256 -26.95 26.23 -5.24
N ALA A 257 -25.64 26.01 -5.40
CA ALA A 257 -25.12 25.12 -6.42
C ALA A 257 -25.60 23.71 -6.08
N SER A 258 -26.50 23.17 -6.90
CA SER A 258 -26.92 21.78 -6.84
C SER A 258 -25.69 20.89 -6.92
N LEU A 259 -25.37 20.21 -5.80
CA LEU A 259 -24.34 19.19 -5.77
C LEU A 259 -24.67 18.13 -6.83
N PRO A 260 -23.74 17.76 -7.73
CA PRO A 260 -23.99 16.68 -8.67
C PRO A 260 -24.28 15.41 -7.88
N GLU A 261 -25.42 14.78 -8.17
CA GLU A 261 -25.78 13.47 -7.63
C GLU A 261 -24.65 12.49 -7.98
N LEU A 262 -23.85 12.13 -6.97
CA LEU A 262 -22.88 11.07 -7.10
C LEU A 262 -23.65 9.76 -7.32
N PRO A 263 -23.28 8.92 -8.32
CA PRO A 263 -23.92 7.63 -8.49
C PRO A 263 -23.73 6.83 -7.20
N SER A 264 -24.83 6.28 -6.69
CA SER A 264 -24.87 5.31 -5.60
C SER A 264 -24.02 4.09 -5.97
N TYR A 265 -22.73 4.18 -5.71
CA TYR A 265 -21.78 3.09 -5.88
C TYR A 265 -21.47 2.49 -4.50
N CYS A 266 -22.51 2.00 -3.84
CA CYS A 266 -22.39 1.17 -2.65
C CYS A 266 -23.25 -0.08 -2.80
N SER A 267 -22.96 -0.88 -3.83
CA SER A 267 -23.16 -2.33 -3.70
C SER A 267 -21.84 -2.89 -3.18
N GLN A 268 -21.85 -3.43 -1.95
CA GLN A 268 -20.71 -4.19 -1.45
C GLN A 268 -20.35 -5.27 -2.48
N PRO A 269 -19.11 -5.31 -3.02
CA PRO A 269 -18.71 -6.44 -3.83
C PRO A 269 -18.74 -7.69 -2.95
N ASP A 270 -19.42 -8.72 -3.42
CA ASP A 270 -19.37 -10.05 -2.82
C ASP A 270 -17.91 -10.52 -2.85
N TRP A 271 -17.32 -10.73 -1.67
CA TRP A 271 -15.89 -11.01 -1.49
C TRP A 271 -15.52 -12.47 -1.76
N SER A 272 -16.41 -13.21 -2.41
CA SER A 272 -16.18 -14.57 -2.83
C SER A 272 -15.13 -14.61 -3.96
N PRO A 273 -14.07 -15.45 -3.87
CA PRO A 273 -13.13 -15.64 -4.96
C PRO A 273 -13.88 -16.02 -6.23
N ILE A 274 -13.78 -15.19 -7.28
CA ILE A 274 -14.39 -15.50 -8.58
C ILE A 274 -13.57 -16.63 -9.18
N ARG A 275 -14.07 -17.87 -9.10
CA ARG A 275 -13.53 -19.00 -9.85
C ARG A 275 -13.83 -18.78 -11.33
N VAL A 276 -12.85 -18.30 -12.07
CA VAL A 276 -12.93 -18.23 -13.53
C VAL A 276 -12.54 -19.58 -14.08
N SER A 277 -13.53 -20.46 -14.29
CA SER A 277 -13.33 -21.70 -15.04
C SER A 277 -12.77 -21.35 -16.42
N ALA A 278 -11.53 -21.75 -16.69
CA ALA A 278 -10.85 -21.49 -17.95
C ALA A 278 -11.61 -22.19 -19.10
N LYS A 279 -12.51 -21.45 -19.77
CA LYS A 279 -13.21 -21.95 -20.95
C LYS A 279 -12.24 -21.98 -22.12
N LYS A 280 -11.65 -23.16 -22.35
CA LYS A 280 -10.80 -23.51 -23.50
C LYS A 280 -11.52 -23.09 -24.79
N LYS A 281 -11.10 -21.98 -25.41
CA LYS A 281 -11.57 -21.56 -26.74
C LYS A 281 -10.99 -22.53 -27.76
N SER A 282 -11.78 -23.51 -28.19
CA SER A 282 -11.55 -24.24 -29.43
C SER A 282 -11.75 -23.26 -30.60
N LYS A 283 -10.66 -22.75 -31.17
CA LYS A 283 -10.70 -22.14 -32.51
C LYS A 283 -10.61 -23.25 -33.53
N ASN A 284 -11.76 -23.77 -33.93
CA ASN A 284 -11.91 -24.37 -35.25
C ASN A 284 -11.77 -23.23 -36.28
N GLY A 285 -10.90 -23.46 -37.25
CA GLY A 285 -10.73 -22.56 -38.38
C GLY A 285 -11.98 -22.57 -39.24
N ASP A 286 -12.34 -21.39 -39.73
CA ASP A 286 -13.19 -21.26 -40.89
C ASP A 286 -12.43 -20.47 -41.97
N LYS A 287 -12.33 -21.10 -43.14
CA LYS A 287 -11.69 -20.59 -44.35
C LYS A 287 -12.74 -19.87 -45.18
N SER A 288 -12.54 -18.59 -45.46
CA SER A 288 -13.14 -17.91 -46.62
C SER A 288 -12.40 -16.60 -46.81
N LYS A 289 -11.52 -16.51 -47.82
CA LYS A 289 -11.76 -16.14 -49.22
C LYS A 289 -11.42 -14.67 -49.47
N ASP A 290 -10.44 -14.49 -50.35
CA ASP A 290 -10.34 -13.50 -51.42
C ASP A 290 -10.58 -12.02 -51.09
N GLY A 291 -9.53 -11.23 -51.25
CA GLY A 291 -9.60 -9.77 -51.12
C GLY A 291 -8.33 -9.05 -51.55
N ASP A 292 -7.86 -9.37 -52.75
CA ASP A 292 -6.89 -8.61 -53.53
C ASP A 292 -7.27 -7.11 -53.60
N LYS A 293 -6.33 -6.22 -53.26
CA LYS A 293 -6.29 -4.82 -53.68
C LYS A 293 -4.92 -4.21 -53.41
N SER A 294 -4.05 -4.45 -54.37
CA SER A 294 -3.04 -3.51 -54.86
C SER A 294 -3.52 -2.05 -54.90
N LYS A 295 -2.73 -1.15 -54.32
CA LYS A 295 -2.47 0.25 -54.72
C LYS A 295 -1.08 0.58 -54.17
N ASP A 296 -0.01 0.61 -54.94
CA ASP A 296 0.38 1.65 -55.91
C ASP A 296 0.22 3.09 -55.38
N GLY A 297 1.34 3.82 -55.37
CA GLY A 297 1.47 5.23 -55.02
C GLY A 297 2.84 5.49 -54.38
N ASP A 298 3.91 5.53 -55.18
CA ASP A 298 4.56 6.74 -55.73
C ASP A 298 5.71 7.23 -54.82
N LYS A 299 6.99 7.18 -55.23
CA LYS A 299 7.70 8.16 -56.10
C LYS A 299 7.46 9.60 -55.59
N MET A 300 8.43 10.44 -55.24
CA MET A 300 9.83 10.67 -55.64
C MET A 300 10.51 11.63 -54.59
N PRO A 301 11.53 12.46 -54.91
CA PRO A 301 12.96 12.16 -54.97
C PRO A 301 13.83 13.08 -54.07
N MET A 302 15.15 12.93 -54.25
CA MET A 302 16.32 13.63 -53.71
C MET A 302 16.31 15.17 -53.54
N ALA A 303 17.33 15.58 -52.77
CA ALA A 303 18.11 16.84 -52.70
C ALA A 303 17.62 17.84 -51.63
N ILE A 304 18.47 18.41 -50.78
CA ILE A 304 19.87 18.87 -50.91
C ILE A 304 20.72 18.40 -49.72
#